data_AF-A0A3L8CA70-F1
#
_entry.id   AF-A0A3L8CA70-F1
#
_cell.length_a   1.000
_cell.length_b   1.000
_cell.length_c   1.000
_cell.angle_alpha   90.00
_cell.angle_beta   90.00
_cell.angle_gamma   90.00
#
_symmetry.space_group_name_H-M   'P 1'
#
loop_
_entity.id
_entity.type
_entity.pdbx_description
1 polymer ?
#
loop_
_entity_poly.entity_id
_entity_poly.type
_entity_poly.pdbx_seq_one_letter_code
_entity_poly.pdbx_strand_id
1 'polypeptide(L)'
;MINLDCDDLFDIWRQQARWLLSHEVDPSLVSWASEGVADLFASDDSPPEGQGPFQARIPMALLGILESASRYRGDQRWSLLYEVLWRVSHGDRTAMLAGDKLGSELQR
;
A
#
# COMPACT_ATOMS: atom_id res chain seq x y z
N MET A 1 -7.66 -9.20 -9.92
CA MET A 1 -6.62 -8.27 -9.39
C MET A 1 -7.27 -6.91 -9.26
N ILE A 2 -7.27 -6.34 -8.05
CA ILE A 2 -7.92 -5.06 -7.74
C ILE A 2 -7.02 -3.93 -8.25
N ASN A 3 -7.57 -3.07 -9.10
CA ASN A 3 -6.86 -1.90 -9.61
C ASN A 3 -7.39 -0.64 -8.93
N LEU A 4 -6.47 0.13 -8.36
CA LEU A 4 -6.77 1.35 -7.65
C LEU A 4 -6.01 2.52 -8.24
N ASP A 5 -6.71 3.63 -8.42
CA ASP A 5 -6.10 4.93 -8.64
C ASP A 5 -6.25 5.76 -7.37
N CYS A 6 -5.18 6.42 -6.99
CA CYS A 6 -5.13 7.30 -5.84
C CYS A 6 -4.81 8.75 -6.21
N ASP A 7 -4.82 9.11 -7.50
CA ASP A 7 -4.50 10.44 -8.03
C ASP A 7 -3.17 10.99 -7.50
N ASP A 8 -2.21 10.10 -7.22
CA ASP A 8 -0.95 10.44 -6.57
C ASP A 8 -1.07 11.15 -5.20
N LEU A 9 -2.22 10.99 -4.53
CA LEU A 9 -2.53 11.57 -3.21
C LEU A 9 -2.41 10.54 -2.09
N PHE A 10 -1.54 10.84 -1.11
CA PHE A 10 -1.30 9.96 0.04
C PHE A 10 -2.55 9.68 0.87
N ASP A 11 -3.44 10.66 1.05
CA ASP A 11 -4.67 10.49 1.82
C ASP A 11 -5.65 9.51 1.14
N ILE A 12 -5.76 9.58 -0.19
CA ILE A 12 -6.60 8.66 -0.98
C ILE A 12 -6.01 7.25 -0.88
N TRP A 13 -4.72 7.11 -1.16
CA TRP A 13 -3.99 5.85 -1.03
C TRP A 13 -4.17 5.25 0.37
N ARG A 14 -3.98 6.05 1.43
CA ARG A 14 -4.09 5.61 2.82
C ARG A 14 -5.48 5.07 3.14
N GLN A 15 -6.53 5.73 2.64
CA GLN A 15 -7.90 5.26 2.85
C GLN A 15 -8.14 3.92 2.16
N GLN A 16 -7.80 3.82 0.87
CA GLN A 16 -7.95 2.59 0.08
C GLN A 16 -7.11 1.44 0.65
N ALA A 17 -5.86 1.70 1.00
CA ALA A 17 -4.95 0.74 1.63
C ALA A 17 -5.51 0.21 2.95
N ARG A 18 -6.16 1.07 3.76
CA ARG A 18 -6.82 0.62 5.00
C ARG A 18 -8.01 -0.29 4.74
N TRP A 19 -8.79 -0.02 3.69
CA TRP A 19 -9.91 -0.90 3.32
C TRP A 19 -9.42 -2.26 2.86
N LEU A 20 -8.42 -2.29 1.97
CA LEU A 20 -7.77 -3.54 1.54
C LEU A 20 -7.19 -4.32 2.73
N LEU A 21 -6.47 -3.64 3.62
CA LEU A 21 -5.88 -4.25 4.80
C LEU A 21 -6.93 -4.84 5.73
N SER A 22 -8.05 -4.14 5.93
CA SER A 22 -9.16 -4.62 6.76
C SER A 22 -9.91 -5.84 6.19
N HIS A 23 -9.66 -6.15 4.92
CA HIS A 23 -10.12 -7.35 4.23
C HIS A 23 -8.99 -8.37 4.02
N GLU A 24 -7.82 -8.13 4.62
CA GLU A 24 -6.63 -9.00 4.53
C GLU A 24 -6.19 -9.26 3.07
N VAL A 25 -6.41 -8.30 2.17
CA VAL A 25 -6.07 -8.45 0.75
C VAL A 25 -4.55 -8.50 0.57
N ASP A 26 -4.05 -9.57 -0.05
CA ASP A 26 -2.62 -9.74 -0.33
C ASP A 26 -2.12 -8.67 -1.32
N PRO A 27 -0.94 -8.06 -1.11
CA PRO A 27 -0.34 -7.10 -2.02
C PRO A 27 -0.20 -7.60 -3.48
N SER A 28 -0.02 -8.90 -3.69
CA SER A 28 0.05 -9.50 -5.04
C SER A 28 -1.28 -9.47 -5.80
N LEU A 29 -2.39 -9.24 -5.11
CA LEU A 29 -3.73 -9.11 -5.70
C LEU A 29 -4.11 -7.66 -6.01
N VAL A 30 -3.25 -6.70 -5.68
CA VAL A 30 -3.53 -5.26 -5.79
C VAL A 30 -2.52 -4.61 -6.72
N SER A 31 -3.01 -3.81 -7.65
CA SER A 31 -2.20 -2.94 -8.49
C SER A 31 -2.62 -1.49 -8.28
N TRP A 32 -1.64 -0.61 -8.13
CA TRP A 32 -1.85 0.82 -7.99
C TRP A 32 -1.43 1.47 -9.30
N ALA A 33 -2.41 2.01 -10.03
CA ALA A 33 -2.12 2.75 -11.24
C ALA A 33 -1.37 4.05 -10.90
N SER A 34 -0.42 4.41 -11.76
CA SER A 34 0.18 5.75 -11.78
C SER A 34 -0.33 6.47 -13.03
N GLU A 35 -0.48 7.80 -12.95
CA GLU A 35 -1.07 8.64 -14.00
C GLU A 35 -0.63 8.19 -15.42
N GLY A 36 -1.62 7.83 -16.25
CA GLY A 36 -1.41 7.57 -17.67
C GLY A 36 -1.26 6.11 -18.09
N VAL A 37 -1.24 5.15 -17.15
CA VAL A 37 -1.26 3.71 -17.47
C VAL A 37 -2.58 3.10 -17.01
N ALA A 38 -3.61 3.20 -17.84
CA ALA A 38 -4.78 2.35 -17.70
C ALA A 38 -4.36 0.92 -18.06
N ASP A 39 -4.30 0.04 -17.07
CA ASP A 39 -3.90 -1.34 -17.28
C ASP A 39 -4.93 -2.04 -18.18
N LEU A 40 -4.51 -2.45 -19.39
CA LEU A 40 -5.38 -3.12 -20.38
C LEU A 40 -5.87 -4.50 -19.90
N PHE A 41 -5.38 -4.97 -18.75
CA PHE A 41 -5.77 -6.20 -18.08
C PHE A 41 -6.50 -5.95 -16.75
N ALA A 42 -7.07 -4.75 -16.56
CA ALA A 42 -7.85 -4.45 -15.37
C ALA A 42 -8.97 -5.49 -15.20
N SER A 43 -8.83 -6.36 -14.19
CA SER A 43 -9.87 -7.29 -13.81
C SER A 43 -10.97 -6.51 -13.08
N ASP A 44 -12.23 -6.89 -13.29
CA ASP A 44 -13.45 -6.27 -12.74
C ASP A 44 -13.61 -6.45 -11.21
N ASP A 45 -12.52 -6.74 -10.48
CA ASP A 45 -12.52 -6.81 -9.02
C ASP A 45 -12.64 -5.38 -8.46
N SER A 46 -13.88 -4.98 -8.19
CA SER A 46 -14.16 -3.72 -7.50
C SER A 46 -13.47 -3.69 -6.15
N PRO A 47 -12.80 -2.57 -5.78
CA PRO A 47 -12.24 -2.43 -4.46
C PRO A 47 -13.35 -2.47 -3.39
N PRO A 48 -13.04 -2.95 -2.17
CA PRO A 48 -14.02 -2.96 -1.09
C PRO A 48 -14.44 -1.54 -0.71
N GLU A 49 -15.75 -1.28 -0.70
CA GLU A 49 -16.34 0.00 -0.33
C GLU A 49 -16.54 0.11 1.20
N GLY A 50 -15.45 0.07 1.97
CA GLY A 50 -15.50 0.28 3.42
C GLY A 50 -14.49 -0.51 4.25
N GLN A 51 -14.55 -0.33 5.57
CA GLN A 51 -13.74 -1.12 6.51
C GLN A 51 -14.34 -2.50 6.72
N GLY A 52 -13.51 -3.51 6.55
CA GLY A 52 -13.78 -4.90 6.90
C GLY A 52 -13.56 -5.19 8.39
N PRO A 53 -13.70 -6.46 8.80
CA PRO A 53 -13.66 -6.88 10.20
C PRO A 53 -12.25 -6.85 10.81
N PHE A 54 -11.18 -6.90 9.99
CA PHE A 54 -9.82 -6.93 10.49
C PHE A 54 -9.35 -5.55 10.96
N GLN A 55 -8.93 -5.48 12.23
CA GLN A 55 -8.38 -4.27 12.84
C GLN A 55 -6.86 -4.36 12.94
N ALA A 56 -6.18 -3.90 11.90
CA ALA A 56 -4.72 -3.84 11.85
C ALA A 56 -4.15 -2.94 12.98
N ARG A 57 -3.15 -3.46 13.71
CA ARG A 57 -2.42 -2.70 14.73
C ARG A 57 -1.15 -2.11 14.13
N ILE A 58 -1.27 -0.89 13.59
CA ILE A 58 -0.18 -0.21 12.92
C ILE A 58 0.51 0.77 13.89
N PRO A 59 1.84 0.73 14.03
CA PRO A 59 2.58 1.73 14.80
C PRO A 59 2.40 3.13 14.20
N MET A 60 2.17 4.15 15.03
CA MET A 60 2.07 5.54 14.56
C MET A 60 3.33 6.00 13.79
N ALA A 61 4.51 5.52 14.21
CA ALA A 61 5.77 5.82 13.53
C ALA A 61 5.80 5.32 12.08
N LEU A 62 5.10 4.21 11.76
CA LEU A 62 5.03 3.70 10.40
C LEU A 62 4.33 4.70 9.48
N LEU A 63 3.26 5.35 9.94
CA LEU A 63 2.53 6.31 9.12
C LEU A 63 3.41 7.48 8.69
N GLY A 64 4.25 8.01 9.59
CA GLY A 64 5.18 9.09 9.24
C GLY A 64 6.24 8.65 8.22
N ILE A 65 6.70 7.40 8.30
CA ILE A 65 7.65 6.83 7.33
C ILE A 65 6.97 6.69 5.96
N LEU A 66 5.76 6.12 5.92
CA LEU A 66 5.01 5.93 4.67
C LEU A 66 4.67 7.28 4.02
N GLU A 67 4.28 8.28 4.81
CA GLU A 67 4.00 9.63 4.30
C GLU A 67 5.27 10.26 3.71
N SER A 68 6.41 10.14 4.39
CA SER A 68 7.69 10.64 3.87
C SER A 68 8.09 9.91 2.58
N ALA A 69 7.96 8.59 2.54
CA ALA A 69 8.30 7.76 1.40
C ALA A 69 7.38 8.02 0.19
N SER A 70 6.11 8.37 0.43
CA SER A 70 5.16 8.69 -0.64
C SER A 70 5.56 9.93 -1.47
N ARG A 71 6.42 10.80 -0.93
CA ARG A 71 6.90 12.00 -1.62
C ARG A 71 7.91 11.68 -2.72
N TYR A 72 8.57 10.53 -2.66
CA TYR A 72 9.48 10.10 -3.71
C TYR A 72 8.70 9.59 -4.93
N ARG A 73 9.19 9.95 -6.13
CA ARG A 73 8.61 9.57 -7.42
C ARG A 73 9.26 8.25 -7.85
N GLY A 74 8.52 7.16 -7.73
CA GLY A 74 8.89 5.85 -8.26
C GLY A 74 7.65 5.13 -8.78
N ASP A 75 7.79 4.40 -9.88
CA ASP A 75 6.68 3.80 -10.64
C ASP A 75 5.82 2.83 -9.82
N GLN A 76 6.37 2.23 -8.75
CA GLN A 76 5.68 1.25 -7.90
C GLN A 76 5.59 1.70 -6.43
N ARG A 77 5.69 3.00 -6.17
CA ARG A 77 5.73 3.53 -4.79
C ARG A 77 4.51 3.09 -3.98
N TRP A 78 3.32 3.21 -4.54
CA TRP A 78 2.07 2.92 -3.84
C TRP A 78 1.91 1.44 -3.51
N SER A 79 2.33 0.56 -4.43
CA SER A 79 2.41 -0.89 -4.21
C SER A 79 3.40 -1.23 -3.10
N LEU A 80 4.58 -0.62 -3.10
CA LEU A 80 5.61 -0.84 -2.08
C LEU A 80 5.14 -0.41 -0.69
N LEU A 81 4.55 0.78 -0.59
CA LEU A 81 3.97 1.27 0.67
C LEU A 81 2.89 0.32 1.20
N TYR A 82 2.07 -0.24 0.32
CA TYR A 82 1.01 -1.18 0.70
C TYR A 82 1.59 -2.51 1.20
N GLU A 83 2.60 -3.03 0.52
CA GLU A 83 3.28 -4.26 0.92
C GLU A 83 3.93 -4.13 2.31
N VAL A 84 4.62 -3.01 2.57
CA VAL A 84 5.18 -2.75 3.91
C VAL A 84 4.07 -2.68 4.95
N LEU A 85 3.01 -1.92 4.67
CA LEU A 85 1.88 -1.76 5.59
C LEU A 85 1.26 -3.12 5.95
N TRP A 86 1.06 -3.97 4.95
CA TRP A 86 0.52 -5.32 5.11
C TRP A 86 1.45 -6.21 5.93
N ARG A 87 2.76 -6.24 5.62
CA ARG A 87 3.72 -7.08 6.38
C ARG A 87 3.80 -6.65 7.84
N VAL A 88 3.85 -5.35 8.11
CA VAL A 88 3.90 -4.83 9.49
C VAL A 88 2.61 -5.13 10.25
N SER A 89 1.44 -5.07 9.62
CA SER A 89 0.18 -5.42 10.28
C SER A 89 0.09 -6.90 10.67
N HIS A 90 0.75 -7.77 9.90
CA HIS A 90 0.84 -9.21 10.16
C HIS A 90 1.97 -9.56 11.13
N GLY A 91 2.70 -8.56 11.66
CA GLY A 91 3.74 -8.73 12.68
C GLY A 91 5.17 -8.76 12.13
N ASP A 92 5.35 -8.72 10.82
CA ASP A 92 6.65 -8.66 10.17
C ASP A 92 7.16 -7.21 10.10
N ARG A 93 7.78 -6.76 11.19
CA ARG A 93 8.40 -5.42 11.29
C ARG A 93 9.71 -5.31 10.51
N THR A 94 10.24 -6.40 9.99
CA THR A 94 11.52 -6.37 9.26
C THR A 94 11.40 -5.59 7.95
N ALA A 95 10.19 -5.52 7.38
CA ALA A 95 9.87 -4.68 6.22
C ALA A 95 10.15 -3.17 6.42
N MET A 96 10.34 -2.71 7.66
CA MET A 96 10.73 -1.33 7.97
C MET A 96 12.26 -1.14 8.08
N LEU A 97 13.04 -2.22 8.14
CA LEU A 97 14.47 -2.19 8.40
C LEU A 97 15.25 -2.14 7.09
N ALA A 98 16.35 -1.40 7.05
CA ALA A 98 17.22 -1.29 5.87
C ALA A 98 17.76 -2.65 5.39
N GLY A 99 17.83 -3.66 6.27
CA GLY A 99 18.26 -5.01 5.90
C GLY A 99 17.24 -5.79 5.06
N ASP A 100 15.99 -5.33 4.99
CA ASP A 100 14.97 -5.87 4.09
C ASP A 100 14.92 -5.06 2.78
N LYS A 101 14.56 -5.74 1.69
CA LYS A 101 14.47 -5.10 0.36
C LYS A 101 13.47 -3.94 0.36
N LEU A 102 12.32 -4.10 1.01
CA LEU A 102 11.29 -3.05 1.09
C LEU A 102 11.76 -1.90 1.98
N GLY A 103 12.40 -2.23 3.10
CA GLY A 103 12.90 -1.23 4.04
C GLY A 103 14.06 -0.40 3.48
N SER A 104 14.90 -0.98 2.61
CA SER A 104 15.91 -0.22 1.84
C SER A 104 15.28 0.79 0.89
N GLU A 105 14.26 0.38 0.12
CA GLU A 105 13.58 1.27 -0.83
C GLU A 105 12.76 2.36 -0.11
N LEU A 106 12.22 2.09 1.08
CA LEU A 106 11.56 3.11 1.92
C LEU A 106 12.47 4.25 2.39
N GLN A 107 13.79 4.00 2.44
CA GLN A 107 14.78 4.95 2.95
C GLN A 107 15.49 5.74 1.85
N ARG A 108 15.18 5.45 0.59
CA ARG A 108 15.74 6.12 -0.58
C ARG A 108 15.16 7.53 -0.75
#